data_AF-A0A0D0CRE7-F1
#
_entry.id   AF-A0A0D0CRE7-F1
#
_cell.length_a   1.000
_cell.length_b   1.000
_cell.length_c   1.000
_cell.angle_alpha   90.00
_cell.angle_beta   90.00
_cell.angle_gamma   90.00
#
_symmetry.space_group_name_H-M   'P 1'
#
loop_
_entity.id
_entity.type
_entity.pdbx_description
1 polymer ?
#
loop_
_entity_poly.entity_id
_entity_poly.type
_entity_poly.pdbx_seq_one_letter_code
_entity_poly.pdbx_strand_id
1 'polypeptide(L)'
;SPEVQAGVPGRVDYLEHEDGSGVSPGTLAVICQTMHNRWTTLAMYDLTPQSWGQIDSMGHQKFHVLVENTHPLFQFADNGCKINHLATSMYLLWVKTYIGTT
;
A
#
# COMPACT_ATOMS: atom_id res chain seq x y z
N SER A 1 33.17 -5.26 -10.33
CA SER A 1 32.74 -5.79 -9.03
C SER A 1 31.33 -5.27 -8.79
N PRO A 2 30.26 -6.08 -8.84
CA PRO A 2 28.95 -5.58 -8.52
C PRO A 2 28.63 -5.96 -7.07
N GLU A 3 28.67 -4.97 -6.19
CA GLU A 3 27.97 -5.07 -4.90
C GLU A 3 26.48 -5.14 -5.19
N VAL A 4 25.98 -6.39 -5.22
CA VAL A 4 24.57 -6.67 -5.00
C VAL A 4 24.27 -6.18 -3.58
N GLN A 5 23.75 -4.96 -3.48
CA GLN A 5 23.13 -4.50 -2.26
C GLN A 5 21.91 -5.39 -2.03
N ALA A 6 22.08 -6.38 -1.17
CA ALA A 6 21.00 -7.13 -0.58
C ALA A 6 20.04 -6.12 0.06
N GLY A 7 18.87 -5.95 -0.56
CA GLY A 7 17.83 -5.05 -0.08
C GLY A 7 17.50 -5.38 1.37
N VAL A 8 17.56 -4.36 2.24
CA VAL A 8 17.10 -4.50 3.62
C VAL A 8 15.61 -4.83 3.58
N PRO A 9 15.16 -5.96 4.17
CA PRO A 9 13.73 -6.25 4.27
C PRO A 9 13.02 -5.09 4.97
N GLY A 10 12.08 -4.45 4.27
CA GLY A 10 11.35 -3.26 4.76
C GLY A 10 11.76 -1.94 4.11
N ARG A 11 12.78 -1.94 3.23
CA ARG A 11 13.14 -0.76 2.45
C ARG A 11 12.25 -0.66 1.21
N VAL A 12 11.36 0.33 1.21
CA VAL A 12 10.44 0.64 0.11
C VAL A 12 11.07 1.68 -0.82
N ASP A 13 12.21 1.34 -1.44
CA ASP A 13 13.02 2.27 -2.23
C ASP A 13 12.28 2.92 -3.41
N TYR A 14 11.20 2.30 -3.88
CA TYR A 14 10.33 2.86 -4.92
C TYR A 14 9.39 3.97 -4.40
N LEU A 15 9.24 4.09 -3.07
CA LEU A 15 8.51 5.17 -2.42
C LEU A 15 9.49 6.30 -2.13
N GLU A 16 9.49 7.25 -3.04
CA GLU A 16 10.36 8.42 -3.03
C GLU A 16 9.54 9.66 -3.38
N HIS A 17 9.91 10.78 -2.77
CA HIS A 17 9.39 12.10 -3.05
C HIS A 17 9.83 12.59 -4.44
N GLU A 18 9.26 13.70 -4.90
CA GLU A 18 9.59 14.29 -6.22
C GLU A 18 11.08 14.64 -6.37
N ASP A 19 11.75 14.96 -5.26
CA ASP A 19 13.19 15.24 -5.23
C ASP A 19 14.07 13.97 -5.23
N GLY A 20 13.46 12.78 -5.32
CA GLY A 20 14.14 11.48 -5.27
C GLY A 20 14.54 11.05 -3.86
N SER A 21 14.15 11.77 -2.82
CA SER A 21 14.39 11.34 -1.44
C SER A 21 13.44 10.22 -1.04
N GLY A 22 13.96 9.17 -0.40
CA GLY A 22 13.16 8.06 0.09
C GLY A 22 12.22 8.48 1.22
N VAL A 23 11.11 7.76 1.35
CA VAL A 23 10.12 7.99 2.42
C VAL A 23 10.68 7.56 3.79
N SER A 24 10.46 8.40 4.81
CA SER A 24 10.87 8.06 6.18
C SER A 24 10.06 6.87 6.76
N PRO A 25 10.60 6.11 7.72
CA PRO A 25 9.85 5.03 8.38
C PRO A 25 8.54 5.51 9.02
N GLY A 26 8.52 6.72 9.58
CA GLY A 26 7.32 7.31 10.16
C GLY A 26 6.25 7.59 9.12
N THR A 27 6.63 8.18 7.98
CA THR A 27 5.72 8.43 6.87
C THR A 27 5.17 7.12 6.29
N LEU A 28 6.03 6.10 6.12
CA LEU A 28 5.61 4.77 5.69
C LEU A 28 4.57 4.17 6.65
N ALA A 29 4.79 4.29 7.96
CA ALA A 29 3.83 3.81 8.95
C ALA A 29 2.46 4.49 8.83
N VAL A 30 2.42 5.82 8.58
CA VAL A 30 1.16 6.54 8.34
C VAL A 30 0.47 6.08 7.06
N ILE A 31 1.22 5.86 5.97
CA ILE A 31 0.68 5.31 4.71
C ILE A 31 0.05 3.94 4.96
N CYS A 32 0.78 3.04 5.60
CA CYS A 32 0.29 1.70 5.94
C CYS A 32 -0.96 1.77 6.82
N GLN A 33 -1.01 2.68 7.80
CA GLN A 33 -2.18 2.86 8.65
C GLN A 33 -3.41 3.32 7.85
N THR A 34 -3.25 4.22 6.88
CA THR A 34 -4.35 4.62 5.98
C THR A 34 -4.90 3.43 5.21
N MET A 35 -4.03 2.59 4.65
CA MET A 35 -4.44 1.38 3.93
C MET A 35 -5.16 0.38 4.85
N HIS A 36 -4.59 0.12 6.04
CA HIS A 36 -5.18 -0.75 7.05
C HIS A 36 -6.58 -0.28 7.47
N ASN A 37 -6.75 1.01 7.76
CA ASN A 37 -8.05 1.57 8.15
C ASN A 37 -9.09 1.35 7.05
N ARG A 38 -8.69 1.49 5.78
CA ARG A 38 -9.58 1.23 4.66
C ARG A 38 -9.95 -0.24 4.54
N TRP A 39 -9.01 -1.16 4.70
CA TRP A 39 -9.28 -2.60 4.69
C TRP A 39 -10.16 -3.04 5.86
N THR A 40 -9.91 -2.51 7.07
CA THR A 40 -10.79 -2.73 8.22
C THR A 40 -12.20 -2.27 7.95
N THR A 41 -12.38 -1.10 7.31
CA THR A 41 -13.71 -0.62 6.93
C THR A 41 -14.39 -1.57 5.94
N LEU A 42 -13.66 -2.07 4.93
CA LEU A 42 -14.20 -3.07 4.01
C LEU A 42 -14.62 -4.36 4.73
N ALA A 43 -13.82 -4.80 5.71
CA ALA A 43 -14.12 -6.00 6.49
C ALA A 43 -15.34 -5.84 7.38
N MET A 44 -15.54 -4.66 7.98
CA MET A 44 -16.74 -4.37 8.75
C MET A 44 -18.04 -4.44 7.92
N TYR A 45 -17.94 -4.31 6.60
CA TYR A 45 -19.08 -4.38 5.67
C TYR A 45 -19.12 -5.68 4.85
N ASP A 46 -18.29 -6.67 5.15
CA ASP A 46 -18.14 -7.91 4.38
C ASP A 46 -17.78 -7.70 2.89
N LEU A 47 -17.06 -6.60 2.60
CA LEU A 47 -16.63 -6.20 1.25
C LEU A 47 -15.13 -6.47 1.01
N THR A 48 -14.50 -7.26 1.87
CA THR A 48 -13.07 -7.57 1.79
C THR A 48 -12.80 -8.60 0.69
N PRO A 49 -11.96 -8.29 -0.32
CA PRO A 49 -11.66 -9.25 -1.37
C PRO A 49 -10.74 -10.39 -0.86
N GLN A 50 -10.79 -11.56 -1.47
CA GLN A 50 -9.90 -12.69 -1.10
C GLN A 50 -8.41 -12.35 -1.32
N SER A 51 -8.12 -11.55 -2.34
CA SER A 51 -6.81 -10.94 -2.58
C SER A 51 -6.99 -9.51 -3.07
N TRP A 52 -6.03 -8.63 -2.80
CA TRP A 52 -6.15 -7.23 -3.19
C TRP A 52 -6.36 -7.04 -4.71
N GLY A 53 -5.76 -7.91 -5.53
CA GLY A 53 -5.92 -7.90 -6.99
C GLY A 53 -7.32 -8.30 -7.50
N GLN A 54 -8.22 -8.74 -6.62
CA GLN A 54 -9.60 -9.12 -6.97
C GLN A 54 -10.64 -8.05 -6.57
N ILE A 55 -10.21 -6.91 -6.03
CA ILE A 55 -11.11 -5.79 -5.82
C ILE A 55 -11.67 -5.30 -7.17
N ASP A 56 -12.94 -4.91 -7.20
CA ASP A 56 -13.55 -4.37 -8.41
C ASP A 56 -12.94 -3.01 -8.80
N SER A 57 -13.14 -2.59 -10.05
CA SER A 57 -12.57 -1.35 -10.57
C SER A 57 -13.00 -0.11 -9.78
N MET A 58 -14.25 -0.08 -9.31
CA MET A 58 -14.80 1.01 -8.50
C MET A 58 -14.16 1.06 -7.11
N GLY A 59 -14.01 -0.09 -6.44
CA GLY A 59 -13.34 -0.20 -5.16
C GLY A 59 -11.86 0.16 -5.25
N HIS A 60 -11.21 -0.27 -6.33
CA HIS A 60 -9.85 0.11 -6.66
C HIS A 60 -9.71 1.63 -6.81
N GLN A 61 -10.55 2.25 -7.64
CA GLN A 61 -10.53 3.70 -7.84
C GLN A 61 -10.77 4.47 -6.54
N LYS A 62 -11.75 4.05 -5.73
CA LYS A 62 -12.02 4.69 -4.42
C LYS A 62 -10.85 4.55 -3.45
N PHE A 63 -10.14 3.43 -3.49
CA PHE A 63 -8.94 3.23 -2.68
C PHE A 63 -7.80 4.15 -3.14
N HIS A 64 -7.56 4.25 -4.44
CA HIS A 64 -6.53 5.14 -5.01
C HIS A 64 -6.80 6.59 -4.63
N VAL A 65 -8.01 7.09 -4.91
CA VAL A 65 -8.41 8.46 -4.57
C VAL A 65 -8.24 8.75 -3.07
N LEU A 66 -8.56 7.80 -2.20
CA LEU A 66 -8.35 7.96 -0.75
C LEU A 66 -6.87 8.11 -0.42
N VAL A 67 -6.02 7.20 -0.91
CA VAL A 67 -4.59 7.19 -0.60
C VAL A 67 -3.89 8.41 -1.20
N GLU A 68 -4.18 8.76 -2.45
CA GLU A 68 -3.61 9.94 -3.14
C GLU A 68 -4.00 11.25 -2.47
N ASN A 69 -5.26 11.40 -2.04
CA ASN A 69 -5.70 12.60 -1.33
C ASN A 69 -5.10 12.72 0.08
N THR A 70 -4.77 11.59 0.71
CA THR A 70 -4.18 11.58 2.06
C THR A 70 -2.66 11.75 2.00
N HIS A 71 -2.02 11.25 0.95
CA HIS A 71 -0.58 11.14 0.82
C HIS A 71 -0.14 11.72 -0.54
N PRO A 72 0.23 13.02 -0.59
CA PRO A 72 0.60 13.71 -1.83
C PRO A 72 1.70 13.01 -2.64
N LEU A 73 2.54 12.21 -1.99
CA LEU A 73 3.53 11.32 -2.60
C LEU A 73 2.98 10.51 -3.79
N PHE A 74 1.70 10.12 -3.74
CA PHE A 74 1.10 9.27 -4.77
C PHE A 74 0.35 10.04 -5.87
N GLN A 75 0.12 11.35 -5.73
CA GLN A 75 -0.67 12.12 -6.70
C GLN A 75 -0.05 12.15 -8.11
N PHE A 76 1.28 12.03 -8.20
CA PHE A 76 2.02 12.06 -9.46
C PHE A 76 2.63 10.70 -9.82
N ALA A 77 2.33 9.64 -9.07
CA ALA A 77 2.96 8.35 -9.22
C ALA A 77 2.25 7.50 -10.28
N ASP A 78 2.84 7.36 -11.46
CA ASP A 78 2.64 6.31 -12.48
C ASP A 78 1.30 5.57 -12.43
N ASN A 79 0.19 6.29 -12.59
CA ASN A 79 -1.18 5.73 -12.63
C ASN A 79 -1.48 4.78 -11.44
N GLY A 80 -0.97 5.10 -10.26
CA GLY A 80 -1.19 4.34 -9.03
C GLY A 80 -0.36 3.05 -8.91
N CYS A 81 0.63 2.82 -9.78
CA CYS A 81 1.48 1.61 -9.73
C CYS A 81 2.14 1.42 -8.36
N LYS A 82 2.68 2.51 -7.76
CA LYS A 82 3.28 2.49 -6.42
C LYS A 82 2.26 2.08 -5.34
N ILE A 83 1.04 2.59 -5.42
CA ILE A 83 -0.07 2.23 -4.52
C ILE A 83 -0.39 0.74 -4.66
N ASN A 84 -0.52 0.24 -5.88
CA ASN A 84 -0.87 -1.16 -6.15
C ASN A 84 0.17 -2.13 -5.63
N HIS A 85 1.44 -1.82 -5.87
CA HIS A 85 2.55 -2.65 -5.41
C HIS A 85 2.61 -2.71 -3.88
N LEU A 86 2.47 -1.55 -3.22
CA LEU A 86 2.45 -1.47 -1.76
C LEU A 86 1.23 -2.20 -1.17
N ALA A 87 0.03 -1.91 -1.69
CA ALA A 87 -1.21 -2.49 -1.22
C ALA A 87 -1.22 -4.02 -1.39
N THR A 88 -0.75 -4.55 -2.53
CA THR A 88 -0.67 -5.99 -2.76
C THR A 88 0.23 -6.69 -1.73
N SER A 89 1.39 -6.09 -1.44
CA SER A 89 2.35 -6.65 -0.49
C SER A 89 1.82 -6.60 0.95
N MET A 90 1.23 -5.47 1.34
CA MET A 90 0.77 -5.22 2.70
C MET A 90 -0.58 -5.89 3.00
N TYR A 91 -1.46 -6.04 2.01
CA TYR A 91 -2.77 -6.64 2.19
C TYR A 91 -2.66 -8.11 2.63
N LEU A 92 -1.76 -8.87 2.01
CA LEU A 92 -1.52 -10.26 2.39
C LEU A 92 -1.03 -10.39 3.83
N LEU A 93 -0.17 -9.47 4.27
CA LEU A 93 0.27 -9.42 5.66
C LEU A 93 -0.90 -9.09 6.59
N TRP A 94 -1.68 -8.07 6.26
CA TRP A 94 -2.83 -7.65 7.04
C TRP A 94 -3.90 -8.75 7.18
N VAL A 95 -4.27 -9.44 6.08
CA VAL A 95 -5.25 -10.54 6.11
C VAL A 95 -4.80 -11.64 7.07
N LYS A 96 -3.53 -12.05 7.00
CA LYS A 96 -2.97 -13.08 7.90
C LYS A 96 -3.02 -12.67 9.36
N THR A 97 -2.77 -11.40 9.66
CA THR A 97 -2.73 -10.89 11.04
C THR A 97 -4.12 -10.65 11.63
N TYR A 98 -5.06 -10.12 10.85
CA TYR A 98 -6.32 -9.58 11.39
C TYR A 98 -7.58 -10.34 11.00
N ILE A 99 -7.56 -11.07 9.88
CA ILE A 99 -8.72 -11.85 9.43
C ILE A 99 -8.58 -13.31 9.85
N GLY A 100 -7.35 -13.81 9.98
CA GLY A 100 -7.07 -15.20 10.35
C GLY A 100 -7.46 -16.13 9.20
N THR A 101 -6.48 -16.59 8.45
CA THR A 101 -6.72 -17.70 7.52
C THR A 101 -6.87 -18.98 8.35
N THR A 102 -8.11 -19.37 8.65
CA THR A 102 -8.47 -20.78 8.93
C THR A 102 -8.18 -21.65 7.73
#